data_AF-T1CMB0-F1
#
_entry.id   AF-T1CMB0-F1
#
_cell.length_a   1.000
_cell.length_b   1.000
_cell.length_c   1.000
_cell.angle_alpha   90.00
_cell.angle_beta   90.00
_cell.angle_gamma   90.00
#
_symmetry.space_group_name_H-M   'P 1'
#
loop_
_entity.id
_entity.type
_entity.pdbx_description
1 polymer ?
#
loop_
_entity_poly.entity_id
_entity_poly.type
_entity_poly.pdbx_seq_one_letter_code
_entity_poly.pdbx_strand_id
1 'polypeptide(L)'
;MQSLIKQKQEGTFIGFPKPHLDLNQTALALKEAFHSYLYYEDIETSFGAKFVPIKYYEDFIKESFFNDPTKAIVKVSFLNGAYSLEKFKILREDFNDGEIVLKEVEASNYDFNEVGLSLEILREDTSTMFAKESFIENVLNGKSLEVYHFEPHPHEKDKKIKVSESISTKIALEKAEILKESFSNFCFSSKERRETIEKIYNETINVFTHKRFNYGNFLETPHLNKEITLMTHQKNAAFKAISKNSLLLDHQVGAGKTLAGIAIVMEQIRMSLIKKALILVPNHLSVQWGEEFKRAYPNANILNGEWKM
;
A
#
# COMPACT_ATOMS: atom_id res chain seq x y z
N MET A 1 -9.24 -9.93 66.26
CA MET A 1 -9.13 -10.13 64.79
C MET A 1 -10.41 -9.66 64.08
N GLN A 2 -10.85 -8.42 64.36
CA GLN A 2 -12.01 -7.77 63.72
C GLN A 2 -11.83 -6.24 63.60
N SER A 3 -10.64 -5.69 63.82
CA SER A 3 -10.37 -4.25 63.78
C SER A 3 -9.46 -3.79 62.63
N LEU A 4 -9.18 -4.66 61.65
CA LEU A 4 -8.27 -4.36 60.53
C LEU A 4 -8.94 -4.28 59.14
N ILE A 5 -10.27 -4.28 59.08
CA ILE A 5 -11.03 -4.19 57.80
C ILE A 5 -11.64 -2.79 57.56
N LYS A 6 -11.45 -1.82 58.47
CA LYS A 6 -12.15 -0.52 58.41
C LYS A 6 -11.28 0.73 58.21
N GLN A 7 -10.04 0.59 57.74
CA GLN A 7 -9.16 1.73 57.46
C GLN A 7 -8.39 1.59 56.14
N LYS A 8 -9.13 1.41 55.04
CA LYS A 8 -8.61 1.66 53.69
C LYS A 8 -9.73 2.16 52.78
N GLN A 9 -10.42 3.22 53.23
CA GLN A 9 -11.40 3.96 52.42
C GLN A 9 -11.03 5.45 52.23
N GLU A 10 -9.82 5.86 52.60
CA GLU A 10 -9.35 7.23 52.37
C GLU A 10 -8.06 7.19 51.55
N GLY A 11 -8.22 6.81 50.29
CA GLY A 11 -7.29 7.13 49.23
C GLY A 11 -8.09 7.83 48.15
N THR A 12 -8.08 9.16 48.16
CA THR A 12 -8.63 10.01 47.12
C THR A 12 -7.88 9.73 45.82
N PHE A 13 -8.30 8.68 45.11
CA PHE A 13 -8.09 8.61 43.68
C PHE A 13 -8.80 9.82 43.10
N ILE A 14 -8.04 10.69 42.45
CA ILE A 14 -8.56 11.75 41.59
C ILE A 14 -9.28 11.01 40.45
N GLY A 15 -10.54 10.67 40.70
CA GLY A 15 -11.38 9.98 39.75
C GLY A 15 -11.64 10.92 38.61
N PHE A 16 -11.12 10.59 37.43
CA PHE A 16 -11.77 11.04 36.20
C PHE A 16 -13.28 10.75 36.37
N PRO A 17 -14.17 11.72 36.11
CA PRO A 17 -15.60 11.49 36.24
C PRO A 17 -15.93 10.31 35.32
N LYS A 18 -16.34 9.16 35.87
CA LYS A 18 -16.67 7.98 35.06
C LYS A 18 -17.82 8.33 34.13
N PRO A 19 -17.64 8.51 32.81
CA PRO A 19 -18.73 8.49 31.87
C PRO A 19 -18.76 7.06 31.35
N HIS A 20 -19.01 6.08 32.22
CA HIS A 20 -19.24 4.74 31.71
C HIS A 20 -20.68 4.76 31.21
N LEU A 21 -20.82 5.03 29.92
CA LEU A 21 -22.01 4.63 29.16
C LEU A 21 -22.36 3.20 29.57
N ASP A 22 -23.65 2.92 29.74
CA ASP A 22 -24.11 1.54 29.96
C ASP A 22 -23.55 0.61 28.88
N LEU A 23 -23.42 -0.70 29.14
CA LEU A 23 -22.84 -1.64 28.18
C LEU A 23 -23.56 -1.59 26.82
N ASN A 24 -24.88 -1.42 26.84
CA ASN A 24 -25.69 -1.26 25.62
C ASN A 24 -25.44 0.08 24.93
N GLN A 25 -25.30 1.16 25.69
CA GLN A 25 -25.00 2.49 25.15
C GLN A 25 -23.56 2.56 24.59
N THR A 26 -22.62 1.89 25.24
CA THR A 26 -21.25 1.72 24.76
C THR A 26 -21.24 0.90 23.48
N ALA A 27 -21.97 -0.21 23.43
CA ALA A 27 -22.09 -1.03 22.23
C ALA A 27 -22.75 -0.26 21.07
N LEU A 28 -23.77 0.57 21.35
CA LEU A 28 -24.43 1.41 20.34
C LEU A 28 -23.49 2.51 19.83
N ALA A 29 -22.83 3.24 20.73
CA ALA A 29 -21.86 4.27 20.37
C ALA A 29 -20.65 3.68 19.60
N LEU A 30 -20.23 2.46 19.94
CA LEU A 30 -19.21 1.74 19.17
C LEU A 30 -19.73 1.37 17.78
N LYS A 31 -20.96 0.85 17.66
CA LYS A 31 -21.59 0.54 16.36
C LYS A 31 -21.72 1.78 15.48
N GLU A 32 -22.10 2.93 16.03
CA GLU A 32 -22.14 4.21 15.31
C GLU A 32 -20.75 4.71 14.90
N ALA A 33 -19.70 4.32 15.64
CA ALA A 33 -18.34 4.68 15.33
C ALA A 33 -17.73 3.81 14.21
N PHE A 34 -18.19 2.58 13.99
CA PHE A 34 -17.72 1.72 12.89
C PHE A 34 -18.42 2.07 11.58
N HIS A 35 -17.72 1.87 10.46
CA HIS A 35 -18.33 2.04 9.15
C HIS A 35 -19.39 0.96 8.91
N SER A 36 -20.37 1.28 8.07
CA SER A 36 -21.28 0.29 7.53
C SER A 36 -20.50 -0.81 6.83
N TYR A 37 -21.01 -2.04 6.94
CA TYR A 37 -20.50 -3.16 6.16
C TYR A 37 -20.53 -2.81 4.67
N LEU A 38 -19.41 -2.99 3.99
CA LEU A 38 -19.30 -2.78 2.54
C LEU A 38 -19.56 -4.10 1.83
N TYR A 39 -20.48 -4.07 0.87
CA TYR A 39 -20.76 -5.22 0.01
C TYR A 39 -19.79 -5.26 -1.17
N TYR A 40 -19.71 -6.40 -1.87
CA TYR A 40 -18.77 -6.61 -2.97
C TYR A 40 -18.91 -5.56 -4.08
N GLU A 41 -20.10 -4.98 -4.28
CA GLU A 41 -20.33 -3.93 -5.27
C GLU A 41 -19.51 -2.66 -4.97
N ASP A 42 -19.19 -2.41 -3.70
CA ASP A 42 -18.44 -1.24 -3.24
C ASP A 42 -16.95 -1.56 -2.97
N ILE A 43 -16.52 -2.80 -3.23
CA ILE A 43 -15.13 -3.25 -2.99
C ILE A 43 -14.40 -3.37 -4.32
N GLU A 44 -13.33 -2.61 -4.48
CA GLU A 44 -12.43 -2.76 -5.62
C GLU A 44 -11.31 -3.76 -5.31
N THR A 45 -11.27 -4.87 -6.07
CA THR A 45 -10.17 -5.85 -5.99
C THR A 45 -9.10 -5.53 -7.02
N SER A 46 -8.02 -4.89 -6.58
CA SER A 46 -6.82 -4.73 -7.39
C SER A 46 -5.99 -6.01 -7.41
N PHE A 47 -5.35 -6.32 -8.54
CA PHE A 47 -4.39 -7.42 -8.63
C PHE A 47 -3.17 -7.09 -7.76
N GLY A 48 -2.97 -7.85 -6.68
CA GLY A 48 -1.97 -7.57 -5.64
C GLY A 48 -2.56 -7.06 -4.32
N ALA A 49 -3.87 -6.88 -4.23
CA ALA A 49 -4.57 -6.57 -2.98
C ALA A 49 -4.28 -7.60 -1.88
N LYS A 50 -3.76 -7.12 -0.73
CA LYS A 50 -3.32 -7.96 0.40
C LYS A 50 -4.46 -8.67 1.15
N PHE A 51 -5.69 -8.17 1.02
CA PHE A 51 -6.86 -8.77 1.65
C PHE A 51 -7.43 -9.93 0.81
N VAL A 52 -6.96 -10.12 -0.42
CA VAL A 52 -7.37 -11.26 -1.26
C VAL A 52 -6.49 -12.46 -0.92
N PRO A 53 -7.08 -13.63 -0.59
CA PRO A 53 -6.32 -14.84 -0.30
C PRO A 53 -5.38 -15.26 -1.45
N ILE A 54 -4.14 -15.67 -1.10
CA ILE A 54 -3.13 -16.16 -2.05
C ILE A 54 -3.69 -17.26 -2.95
N LYS A 55 -4.49 -18.17 -2.40
CA LYS A 55 -5.13 -19.25 -3.14
C LYS A 55 -5.92 -18.75 -4.36
N TYR A 56 -6.59 -17.60 -4.27
CA TYR A 56 -7.36 -17.08 -5.40
C TYR A 56 -6.48 -16.53 -6.52
N TYR A 57 -5.26 -16.08 -6.22
CA TYR A 57 -4.27 -15.77 -7.26
C TYR A 57 -3.79 -17.04 -7.96
N GLU A 58 -3.51 -18.11 -7.20
CA GLU A 58 -3.10 -19.40 -7.77
C GLU A 58 -4.20 -20.01 -8.65
N ASP A 59 -5.44 -20.04 -8.16
CA ASP A 59 -6.60 -20.55 -8.90
C ASP A 59 -6.85 -19.71 -10.16
N PHE A 60 -6.77 -18.38 -10.06
CA PHE A 60 -6.91 -17.49 -11.22
C PHE A 60 -5.88 -17.77 -12.31
N ILE A 61 -4.59 -17.89 -11.95
CA ILE A 61 -3.51 -18.14 -12.91
C ILE A 61 -3.71 -19.51 -13.57
N LYS A 62 -4.08 -20.54 -12.80
CA LYS A 62 -4.36 -21.88 -13.34
C LYS A 62 -5.51 -21.88 -14.33
N GLU A 63 -6.66 -21.32 -13.92
CA GLU A 63 -7.89 -21.32 -14.72
C GLU A 63 -7.78 -20.43 -15.96
N SER A 64 -7.01 -19.35 -15.90
CA SER A 64 -6.97 -18.35 -16.98
C SER A 64 -5.91 -18.63 -18.04
N PHE A 65 -4.79 -19.27 -17.70
CA PHE A 65 -3.61 -19.30 -18.58
C PHE A 65 -3.17 -20.69 -19.05
N PHE A 66 -3.65 -21.77 -18.42
CA PHE A 66 -3.28 -23.13 -18.78
C PHE A 66 -4.36 -23.81 -19.62
N ASN A 67 -3.93 -24.73 -20.48
CA ASN A 67 -4.84 -25.59 -21.25
C ASN A 67 -5.55 -26.61 -20.34
N ASP A 68 -4.85 -27.15 -19.35
CA ASP A 68 -5.38 -28.06 -18.34
C ASP A 68 -5.08 -27.52 -16.92
N PRO A 69 -6.00 -26.73 -16.34
CA PRO A 69 -5.82 -26.14 -15.01
C PRO A 69 -5.62 -27.18 -13.90
N THR A 70 -6.12 -28.40 -14.07
CA THR A 70 -6.07 -29.45 -13.03
C THR A 70 -4.66 -30.02 -12.84
N LYS A 71 -3.84 -29.98 -13.90
CA LYS A 71 -2.44 -30.43 -13.89
C LYS A 71 -1.46 -29.29 -13.58
N ALA A 72 -1.92 -28.04 -13.66
CA ALA A 72 -1.09 -26.87 -13.45
C ALA A 72 -0.77 -26.67 -11.96
N ILE A 73 0.52 -26.49 -11.67
CA ILE A 73 1.04 -26.15 -10.35
C ILE A 73 1.57 -24.72 -10.44
N VAL A 74 0.86 -23.83 -9.74
CA VAL A 74 1.19 -22.43 -9.55
C VAL A 74 1.37 -22.22 -8.06
N LYS A 75 2.49 -21.59 -7.68
CA LYS A 75 2.78 -21.24 -6.30
C LYS A 75 3.08 -19.75 -6.21
N VAL A 76 2.29 -19.07 -5.39
CA VAL A 76 2.44 -17.64 -5.10
C VAL A 76 2.79 -17.50 -3.63
N SER A 77 3.81 -16.71 -3.33
CA SER A 77 4.21 -16.41 -1.95
C SER A 77 4.24 -14.89 -1.72
N PHE A 78 3.98 -14.46 -0.48
CA PHE A 78 4.12 -13.06 -0.07
C PHE A 78 5.16 -12.96 1.05
N LEU A 79 6.33 -12.41 0.73
CA LEU A 79 7.48 -12.33 1.63
C LEU A 79 8.05 -10.91 1.59
N ASN A 80 8.37 -10.36 2.76
CA ASN A 80 8.99 -9.04 2.90
C ASN A 80 8.24 -7.89 2.20
N GLY A 81 6.91 -8.00 2.08
CA GLY A 81 6.09 -6.95 1.48
C GLY A 81 5.90 -7.08 -0.04
N ALA A 82 6.42 -8.13 -0.68
CA ALA A 82 6.28 -8.37 -2.11
C ALA A 82 5.77 -9.78 -2.40
N TYR A 83 5.02 -9.93 -3.49
CA TYR A 83 4.64 -11.22 -4.06
C TYR A 83 5.81 -11.79 -4.86
N SER A 84 5.97 -13.11 -4.84
CA SER A 84 6.89 -13.84 -5.71
C SER A 84 6.22 -15.08 -6.27
N LEU A 85 6.47 -15.33 -7.56
CA LEU A 85 5.99 -16.50 -8.28
C LEU A 85 7.12 -17.50 -8.48
N GLU A 86 6.89 -18.75 -8.10
CA GLU A 86 7.75 -19.84 -8.57
C GLU A 86 7.53 -20.09 -10.07
N LYS A 87 8.51 -20.70 -10.73
CA LYS A 87 8.33 -21.19 -12.10
C LYS A 87 7.11 -22.09 -12.19
N PHE A 88 6.34 -21.92 -13.25
CA PHE A 88 5.17 -22.75 -13.49
C PHE A 88 5.57 -24.20 -13.74
N LYS A 89 4.82 -25.14 -13.15
CA LYS A 89 5.00 -26.56 -13.34
C LYS A 89 3.70 -27.24 -13.78
N ILE A 90 3.83 -28.39 -14.42
CA ILE A 90 2.74 -29.27 -14.83
C ILE A 90 3.00 -30.67 -14.29
N LEU A 91 1.94 -31.33 -13.84
CA LEU A 91 1.94 -32.76 -13.55
C LEU A 91 1.89 -33.55 -14.85
N ARG A 92 2.95 -34.33 -15.13
CA ARG A 92 2.99 -35.26 -16.27
C ARG A 92 3.04 -36.69 -15.77
N GLU A 93 2.31 -37.55 -16.47
CA GLU A 93 2.39 -39.00 -16.27
C GLU A 93 3.72 -39.48 -16.84
N ASP A 94 4.47 -40.18 -16.00
CA ASP A 94 5.68 -40.89 -16.38
C ASP A 94 5.46 -42.39 -16.14
N PHE A 95 5.86 -43.19 -17.11
CA PHE A 95 5.72 -44.65 -17.05
C PHE A 95 7.04 -45.23 -16.59
N ASN A 96 7.10 -45.65 -15.34
CA ASN A 96 8.27 -46.31 -14.77
C ASN A 96 7.86 -47.69 -14.27
N ASP A 97 8.51 -48.73 -14.77
CA ASP A 97 8.36 -50.13 -14.33
C ASP A 97 6.90 -50.62 -14.17
N GLY A 98 6.01 -50.19 -15.07
CA GLY A 98 4.60 -50.62 -15.10
C GLY A 98 3.65 -49.84 -14.18
N GLU A 99 4.13 -48.85 -13.44
CA GLU A 99 3.31 -47.91 -12.68
C GLU A 99 3.29 -46.52 -13.34
N ILE A 100 2.12 -45.85 -13.27
CA ILE A 100 1.97 -44.45 -13.67
C ILE A 100 2.34 -43.59 -12.47
N VAL A 101 3.43 -42.84 -12.59
CA VAL A 101 3.87 -41.89 -11.57
C VAL A 101 3.68 -40.48 -12.09
N LEU A 102 3.04 -39.61 -11.30
CA LEU A 102 2.93 -38.18 -11.63
C LEU A 102 4.20 -37.46 -11.21
N LYS A 103 4.89 -36.81 -12.16
CA LYS A 103 6.07 -35.99 -11.91
C LYS A 103 5.77 -34.52 -12.17
N GLU A 104 6.31 -33.65 -11.32
CA GLU A 104 6.31 -32.21 -11.56
C GLU A 104 7.42 -31.86 -12.55
N VAL A 105 7.07 -31.24 -13.67
CA VAL A 105 8.01 -30.76 -14.70
C VAL A 105 7.76 -29.28 -14.94
N GLU A 106 8.78 -28.50 -15.28
CA GLU A 106 8.60 -27.10 -15.71
C GLU A 106 7.64 -27.04 -16.91
N ALA A 107 6.68 -26.11 -16.86
CA ALA A 107 5.68 -25.94 -17.91
C ALA A 107 6.34 -25.41 -19.19
N SER A 108 5.95 -25.95 -20.34
CA SER A 108 6.39 -25.47 -21.65
C SER A 108 5.28 -24.67 -22.34
N ASN A 109 5.61 -23.99 -23.44
CA ASN A 109 4.62 -23.20 -24.19
C ASN A 109 3.39 -24.01 -24.63
N TYR A 110 3.49 -25.33 -24.80
CA TYR A 110 2.35 -26.19 -25.17
C TYR A 110 1.33 -26.38 -24.03
N ASP A 111 1.72 -26.09 -22.79
CA ASP A 111 0.85 -26.24 -21.63
C ASP A 111 -0.05 -25.00 -21.41
N PHE A 112 0.22 -23.90 -22.11
CA PHE A 112 -0.51 -22.63 -22.00
C PHE A 112 -1.53 -22.43 -23.12
N ASN A 113 -2.62 -21.74 -22.80
CA ASN A 113 -3.59 -21.29 -23.79
C ASN A 113 -3.12 -19.99 -24.47
N GLU A 114 -3.90 -19.47 -25.42
CA GLU A 114 -3.54 -18.24 -26.16
C GLU A 114 -3.28 -17.04 -25.23
N VAL A 115 -4.10 -16.90 -24.18
CA VAL A 115 -3.94 -15.82 -23.19
C VAL A 115 -2.64 -16.00 -22.41
N GLY A 116 -2.36 -17.21 -21.92
CA GLY A 116 -1.13 -17.53 -21.19
C GLY A 116 0.14 -17.34 -22.03
N LEU A 117 0.11 -17.71 -23.31
CA LEU A 117 1.19 -17.43 -24.25
C LEU A 117 1.40 -15.92 -24.44
N SER A 118 0.31 -15.16 -24.49
CA SER A 118 0.37 -13.70 -24.66
C SER A 118 0.98 -12.96 -23.48
N LEU A 119 1.12 -13.58 -22.30
CA LEU A 119 1.72 -12.93 -21.13
C LEU A 119 3.22 -12.68 -21.28
N GLU A 120 3.87 -13.34 -22.23
CA GLU A 120 5.26 -13.06 -22.56
C GLU A 120 5.37 -11.69 -23.25
N ILE A 121 6.26 -10.85 -22.71
CA ILE A 121 6.53 -9.52 -23.26
C ILE A 121 7.86 -9.57 -23.98
N LEU A 122 7.80 -9.31 -25.28
CA LEU A 122 8.95 -9.26 -26.16
C LEU A 122 9.41 -7.83 -26.35
N ARG A 123 10.69 -7.69 -26.66
CA ARG A 123 11.27 -6.48 -27.25
C ARG A 123 10.97 -6.43 -28.74
N GLU A 124 11.25 -5.28 -29.35
CA GLU A 124 11.12 -5.06 -30.80
C GLU A 124 12.00 -6.03 -31.61
N ASP A 125 13.12 -6.49 -31.05
CA ASP A 125 14.01 -7.51 -31.65
C ASP A 125 13.52 -8.96 -31.44
N THR A 126 12.30 -9.16 -30.93
CA THR A 126 11.66 -10.44 -30.58
C THR A 126 12.28 -11.19 -29.40
N SER A 127 13.30 -10.64 -28.75
CA SER A 127 13.85 -11.23 -27.52
C SER A 127 12.92 -10.99 -26.33
N THR A 128 12.85 -11.94 -25.40
CA THR A 128 11.99 -11.85 -24.22
C THR A 128 12.51 -10.79 -23.25
N MET A 129 11.70 -9.77 -22.94
CA MET A 129 11.95 -8.81 -21.86
C MET A 129 11.40 -9.34 -20.53
N PHE A 130 10.15 -9.79 -20.52
CA PHE A 130 9.51 -10.40 -19.36
C PHE A 130 8.95 -11.77 -19.74
N ALA A 131 9.43 -12.79 -19.04
CA ALA A 131 8.80 -14.11 -19.04
C ALA A 131 7.42 -14.03 -18.36
N LYS A 132 6.59 -15.05 -18.54
CA LYS A 132 5.20 -15.08 -18.08
C LYS A 132 5.09 -14.85 -16.57
N GLU A 133 5.91 -15.55 -15.79
CA GLU A 133 5.99 -15.43 -14.34
C GLU A 133 6.48 -14.05 -13.90
N SER A 134 7.54 -13.53 -14.52
CA SER A 134 8.11 -12.24 -14.14
C SER A 134 7.22 -11.07 -14.54
N PHE A 135 6.48 -11.19 -15.64
CA PHE A 135 5.43 -10.24 -16.01
C PHE A 135 4.34 -10.21 -14.95
N ILE A 136 3.74 -11.37 -14.61
CA ILE A 136 2.70 -11.45 -13.56
C ILE A 136 3.22 -10.92 -12.22
N GLU A 137 4.44 -11.31 -11.82
CA GLU A 137 5.05 -10.83 -10.58
C GLU A 137 5.23 -9.30 -10.58
N ASN A 138 5.65 -8.72 -11.71
CA ASN A 138 5.80 -7.26 -11.82
C ASN A 138 4.45 -6.55 -11.70
N VAL A 139 3.39 -7.08 -12.33
CA VAL A 139 2.03 -6.52 -12.23
C VAL A 139 1.53 -6.62 -10.78
N LEU A 140 1.67 -7.78 -10.12
CA LEU A 140 1.24 -7.99 -8.72
C LEU A 140 1.89 -6.99 -7.74
N ASN A 141 3.13 -6.62 -8.01
CA ASN A 141 3.91 -5.74 -7.15
C ASN A 141 3.89 -4.26 -7.59
N GLY A 142 3.17 -3.91 -8.67
CA GLY A 142 3.18 -2.56 -9.23
C GLY A 142 4.58 -2.10 -9.67
N LYS A 143 5.45 -3.03 -10.08
CA LYS A 143 6.79 -2.72 -10.62
C LYS A 143 6.66 -2.14 -12.04
N SER A 144 7.68 -1.40 -12.47
CA SER A 144 7.72 -0.86 -13.84
C SER A 144 7.66 -1.97 -14.89
N LEU A 145 6.82 -1.75 -15.91
CA LEU A 145 6.67 -2.62 -17.08
C LEU A 145 7.35 -2.02 -18.32
N GLU A 146 8.30 -1.08 -18.11
CA GLU A 146 9.06 -0.48 -19.19
C GLU A 146 9.92 -1.54 -19.90
N VAL A 147 9.73 -1.65 -21.21
CA VAL A 147 10.55 -2.47 -22.10
C VAL A 147 11.65 -1.59 -22.67
N TYR A 148 12.89 -2.10 -22.63
CA TYR A 148 14.06 -1.35 -23.07
C TYR A 148 15.18 -2.29 -23.48
N HIS A 149 16.11 -1.76 -24.26
CA HIS A 149 17.40 -2.37 -24.54
C HIS A 149 18.54 -1.39 -24.24
N PHE A 150 19.77 -1.88 -24.36
CA PHE A 150 20.96 -1.08 -24.15
C PHE A 150 21.75 -0.93 -25.45
N GLU A 151 22.03 0.31 -25.82
CA GLU A 151 22.90 0.62 -26.95
C GLU A 151 24.24 1.20 -26.47
N PRO A 152 25.34 1.06 -27.23
CA PRO A 152 26.61 1.71 -26.91
C PRO A 152 26.46 3.24 -26.91
N HIS A 153 27.11 3.93 -25.97
CA HIS A 153 27.11 5.39 -25.95
C HIS A 153 27.84 5.94 -27.19
N PRO A 154 27.27 6.93 -27.93
CA PRO A 154 27.86 7.45 -29.17
C PRO A 154 29.28 8.01 -29.02
N HIS A 155 29.65 8.44 -27.82
CA HIS A 155 30.91 9.11 -27.53
C HIS A 155 31.79 8.41 -26.49
N GLU A 156 31.29 7.38 -25.79
CA GLU A 156 32.02 6.73 -24.69
C GLU A 156 31.94 5.21 -24.85
N LYS A 157 33.03 4.57 -25.31
CA LYS A 157 33.02 3.15 -25.69
C LYS A 157 32.64 2.18 -24.56
N ASP A 158 32.81 2.59 -23.31
CA ASP A 158 32.54 1.75 -22.13
C ASP A 158 31.19 2.02 -21.46
N LYS A 159 30.41 3.00 -21.95
CA LYS A 159 29.07 3.29 -21.43
C LYS A 159 27.99 2.75 -22.35
N LYS A 160 26.90 2.27 -21.74
CA LYS A 160 25.67 1.89 -22.44
C LYS A 160 24.56 2.85 -22.07
N ILE A 161 23.75 3.23 -23.03
CA ILE A 161 22.54 4.04 -22.84
C ILE A 161 21.31 3.12 -22.84
N LYS A 162 20.37 3.39 -21.93
CA LYS A 162 19.08 2.71 -21.89
C LYS A 162 18.17 3.37 -22.93
N VAL A 163 17.68 2.59 -23.88
CA VAL A 163 16.76 3.05 -24.92
C VAL A 163 15.40 2.40 -24.66
N SER A 164 14.38 3.24 -24.45
CA SER A 164 13.03 2.79 -24.13
C SER A 164 12.26 2.41 -25.39
N GLU A 165 11.65 1.22 -25.40
CA GLU A 165 10.85 0.71 -26.50
C GLU A 165 9.38 1.04 -26.25
N SER A 166 8.93 2.16 -26.83
CA SER A 166 7.60 2.71 -26.56
C SER A 166 6.45 1.77 -26.95
N ILE A 167 6.57 1.04 -28.07
CA ILE A 167 5.54 0.13 -28.57
C ILE A 167 5.42 -1.08 -27.65
N SER A 168 6.54 -1.77 -27.39
CA SER A 168 6.59 -2.93 -26.50
C SER A 168 6.13 -2.58 -25.08
N THR A 169 6.53 -1.40 -24.57
CA THR A 169 6.07 -0.90 -23.27
C THR A 169 4.56 -0.67 -23.24
N LYS A 170 3.98 -0.08 -24.30
CA LYS A 170 2.54 0.11 -24.40
C LYS A 170 1.79 -1.23 -24.39
N ILE A 171 2.28 -2.22 -25.13
CA ILE A 171 1.71 -3.58 -25.13
C ILE A 171 1.75 -4.21 -23.73
N ALA A 172 2.86 -4.05 -23.00
CA ALA A 172 2.99 -4.56 -21.64
C ALA A 172 1.98 -3.91 -20.68
N LEU A 173 1.77 -2.60 -20.79
CA LEU A 173 0.80 -1.86 -20.00
C LEU A 173 -0.65 -2.29 -20.33
N GLU A 174 -1.00 -2.41 -21.61
CA GLU A 174 -2.33 -2.86 -22.04
C GLU A 174 -2.64 -4.28 -21.52
N LYS A 175 -1.69 -5.21 -21.66
CA LYS A 175 -1.82 -6.57 -21.11
C LYS A 175 -1.98 -6.57 -19.60
N ALA A 176 -1.30 -5.67 -18.89
CA ALA A 176 -1.41 -5.55 -17.44
C ALA A 176 -2.79 -5.05 -17.00
N GLU A 177 -3.39 -4.12 -17.73
CA GLU A 177 -4.76 -3.66 -17.46
C GLU A 177 -5.78 -4.78 -17.71
N ILE A 178 -5.68 -5.49 -18.82
CA ILE A 178 -6.53 -6.66 -19.12
C ILE A 178 -6.40 -7.73 -18.02
N LEU A 179 -5.17 -7.99 -17.55
CA LEU A 179 -4.89 -8.93 -16.47
C LEU A 179 -5.58 -8.51 -15.16
N LYS A 180 -5.49 -7.24 -14.78
CA LYS A 180 -6.13 -6.69 -13.56
C LYS A 180 -7.65 -6.77 -13.64
N GLU A 181 -8.23 -6.40 -14.78
CA GLU A 181 -9.68 -6.45 -14.99
C GLU A 181 -10.18 -7.90 -14.94
N SER A 182 -9.50 -8.81 -15.63
CA SER A 182 -9.82 -10.24 -15.63
C SER A 182 -9.78 -10.84 -14.23
N PHE A 183 -8.78 -10.44 -13.43
CA PHE A 183 -8.69 -10.88 -12.04
C PHE A 183 -9.82 -10.34 -11.16
N SER A 184 -10.18 -9.06 -11.32
CA SER A 184 -11.29 -8.46 -10.59
C SER A 184 -12.61 -9.20 -10.88
N ASN A 185 -12.87 -9.45 -12.18
CA ASN A 185 -14.01 -10.24 -12.62
C ASN A 185 -13.96 -11.69 -12.10
N PHE A 186 -12.79 -12.30 -12.06
CA PHE A 186 -12.59 -13.63 -11.48
C PHE A 186 -12.96 -13.65 -9.99
N CYS A 187 -12.46 -12.69 -9.20
CA CYS A 187 -12.76 -12.59 -7.78
C CYS A 187 -14.28 -12.53 -7.52
N PHE A 188 -15.00 -11.74 -8.31
CA PHE A 188 -16.42 -11.51 -8.12
C PHE A 188 -17.35 -12.35 -8.99
N SER A 189 -16.85 -13.32 -9.76
CA SER A 189 -17.72 -14.23 -10.53
C SER A 189 -18.34 -15.33 -9.68
N SER A 190 -17.63 -15.83 -8.66
CA SER A 190 -18.14 -16.87 -7.75
C SER A 190 -18.75 -16.26 -6.48
N LYS A 191 -19.91 -16.77 -6.06
CA LYS A 191 -20.57 -16.35 -4.82
C LYS A 191 -19.70 -16.62 -3.59
N GLU A 192 -19.08 -17.80 -3.53
CA GLU A 192 -18.23 -18.20 -2.40
C GLU A 192 -16.99 -17.30 -2.27
N ARG A 193 -16.37 -16.95 -3.42
CA ARG A 193 -15.22 -16.02 -3.44
C ARG A 193 -15.63 -14.62 -3.00
N ARG A 194 -16.76 -14.11 -3.51
CA ARG A 194 -17.34 -12.82 -3.12
C ARG A 194 -17.49 -12.70 -1.60
N GLU A 195 -18.24 -13.62 -1.01
CA GLU A 195 -18.52 -13.62 0.43
C GLU A 195 -17.24 -13.70 1.27
N THR A 196 -16.26 -14.49 0.83
CA THR A 196 -14.97 -14.59 1.51
C THR A 196 -14.18 -13.29 1.43
N ILE A 197 -14.10 -12.67 0.25
CA ILE A 197 -13.36 -11.41 0.04
C ILE A 197 -14.02 -10.26 0.80
N GLU A 198 -15.35 -10.14 0.74
CA GLU A 198 -16.11 -9.13 1.49
C GLU A 198 -15.85 -9.23 2.99
N LYS A 199 -15.91 -10.45 3.53
CA LYS A 199 -15.70 -10.68 4.95
C LYS A 199 -14.29 -10.26 5.37
N ILE A 200 -13.27 -10.72 4.64
CA ILE A 200 -11.87 -10.37 4.94
C ILE A 200 -11.66 -8.86 4.81
N TYR A 201 -12.22 -8.23 3.78
CA TYR A 201 -12.12 -6.78 3.59
C TYR A 201 -12.73 -6.04 4.77
N ASN A 202 -13.92 -6.44 5.22
CA ASN A 202 -14.60 -5.77 6.33
C ASN A 202 -13.90 -6.00 7.68
N GLU A 203 -13.29 -7.17 7.87
CA GLU A 203 -12.56 -7.54 9.09
C GLU A 203 -11.13 -6.97 9.16
N THR A 204 -10.52 -6.59 8.03
CA THR A 204 -9.11 -6.17 7.99
C THR A 204 -8.89 -4.74 7.46
N ILE A 205 -9.70 -4.30 6.51
CA ILE A 205 -9.57 -3.00 5.84
C ILE A 205 -10.64 -2.02 6.32
N ASN A 206 -11.93 -2.40 6.28
CA ASN A 206 -13.06 -1.55 6.71
C ASN A 206 -13.20 -1.43 8.24
N VAL A 207 -12.11 -1.59 8.98
CA VAL A 207 -12.08 -1.47 10.44
C VAL A 207 -11.65 -0.07 10.91
N PHE A 208 -11.09 0.74 10.01
CA PHE A 208 -10.53 2.04 10.36
C PHE A 208 -11.54 3.15 10.18
N THR A 209 -12.34 3.43 11.21
CA THR A 209 -13.12 4.66 11.25
C THR A 209 -12.24 5.91 11.30
N HIS A 210 -12.60 6.93 10.52
CA HIS A 210 -12.11 8.28 10.76
C HIS A 210 -12.65 8.75 12.11
N LYS A 211 -11.90 8.50 13.18
CA LYS A 211 -12.17 9.13 14.47
C LYS A 211 -12.21 10.65 14.26
N ARG A 212 -13.41 11.24 14.26
CA ARG A 212 -13.64 12.69 14.27
C ARG A 212 -13.37 13.23 15.67
N PHE A 213 -12.17 13.00 16.20
CA PHE A 213 -11.72 13.78 17.35
C PHE A 213 -11.36 15.17 16.84
N ASN A 214 -11.82 16.20 17.55
CA ASN A 214 -11.31 17.57 17.41
C ASN A 214 -9.92 17.64 18.07
N TYR A 215 -8.96 16.96 17.43
CA TYR A 215 -7.58 16.85 17.88
C TYR A 215 -6.92 18.23 18.06
N GLY A 216 -7.36 19.23 17.29
CA GLY A 216 -6.82 20.58 17.28
C GLY A 216 -7.00 21.33 18.61
N ASN A 217 -7.92 20.90 19.47
CA ASN A 217 -8.08 21.48 20.81
C ASN A 217 -6.95 21.06 21.77
N PHE A 218 -6.19 20.01 21.43
CA PHE A 218 -5.08 19.49 22.23
C PHE A 218 -3.72 19.95 21.71
N LEU A 219 -3.68 20.70 20.60
CA LEU A 219 -2.44 21.18 20.00
C LEU A 219 -2.22 22.65 20.30
N GLU A 220 -1.23 22.91 21.14
CA GLU A 220 -0.68 24.25 21.34
C GLU A 220 0.56 24.44 20.48
N THR A 221 0.67 25.59 19.82
CA THR A 221 1.79 25.95 18.93
C THR A 221 2.47 27.24 19.41
N PRO A 222 3.16 27.22 20.56
CA PRO A 222 3.66 28.44 21.21
C PRO A 222 4.81 29.12 20.44
N HIS A 223 5.53 28.37 19.60
CA HIS A 223 6.65 28.89 18.81
C HIS A 223 6.25 29.28 17.38
N LEU A 224 4.97 29.07 17.02
CA LEU A 224 4.43 29.54 15.75
C LEU A 224 4.40 31.07 15.76
N ASN A 225 4.75 31.68 14.62
CA ASN A 225 4.61 33.11 14.40
C ASN A 225 3.18 33.55 14.74
N LYS A 226 3.06 34.57 15.61
CA LYS A 226 1.78 35.08 16.13
C LYS A 226 0.86 35.67 15.05
N GLU A 227 1.42 36.07 13.91
CA GLU A 227 0.64 36.56 12.77
C GLU A 227 -0.04 35.43 11.99
N ILE A 228 0.35 34.17 12.24
CA ILE A 228 -0.16 32.99 11.54
C ILE A 228 -1.06 32.21 12.47
N THR A 229 -2.31 31.99 12.04
CA THR A 229 -3.24 31.10 12.74
C THR A 229 -3.49 29.86 11.91
N LEU A 230 -3.20 28.69 12.49
CA LEU A 230 -3.52 27.40 11.85
C LEU A 230 -5.03 27.19 11.80
N MET A 231 -5.53 26.80 10.63
CA MET A 231 -6.93 26.40 10.44
C MET A 231 -7.23 25.11 11.20
N THR A 232 -8.49 24.86 11.54
CA THR A 232 -8.91 23.70 12.34
C THR A 232 -8.45 22.37 11.75
N HIS A 233 -8.54 22.19 10.43
CA HIS A 233 -8.07 20.96 9.77
C HIS A 233 -6.55 20.80 9.84
N GLN A 234 -5.78 21.89 9.80
CA GLN A 234 -4.32 21.86 9.92
C GLN A 234 -3.90 21.46 11.33
N LYS A 235 -4.55 22.01 12.36
CA LYS A 235 -4.32 21.60 13.76
C LYS A 235 -4.68 20.13 13.99
N ASN A 236 -5.83 19.71 13.46
CA ASN A 236 -6.27 18.31 13.53
C ASN A 236 -5.27 17.37 12.85
N ALA A 237 -4.81 17.73 11.65
CA ALA A 237 -3.82 16.97 10.91
C ALA A 237 -2.49 16.90 11.67
N ALA A 238 -2.04 18.03 12.23
CA ALA A 238 -0.79 18.09 12.97
C ALA A 238 -0.77 17.19 14.20
N PHE A 239 -1.80 17.29 15.05
CA PHE A 239 -1.91 16.44 16.23
C PHE A 239 -2.12 14.96 15.88
N LYS A 240 -2.88 14.66 14.82
CA LYS A 240 -3.06 13.28 14.33
C LYS A 240 -1.73 12.67 13.87
N ALA A 241 -0.92 13.44 13.14
CA ALA A 241 0.41 13.00 12.70
C ALA A 241 1.33 12.71 13.90
N ILE A 242 1.36 13.62 14.89
CA ILE A 242 2.11 13.45 16.14
C ILE A 242 1.69 12.16 16.88
N SER A 243 0.39 11.85 16.88
CA SER A 243 -0.15 10.68 17.59
C SER A 243 0.07 9.36 16.87
N LYS A 244 0.00 9.35 15.52
CA LYS A 244 0.02 8.12 14.71
C LYS A 244 1.36 7.84 14.02
N ASN A 245 2.33 8.75 14.08
CA ASN A 245 3.63 8.72 13.41
C ASN A 245 3.61 8.64 11.86
N SER A 246 2.47 8.33 11.23
CA SER A 246 2.28 8.32 9.78
C SER A 246 0.93 8.92 9.40
N LEU A 247 0.92 9.73 8.35
CA LEU A 247 -0.26 10.44 7.85
C LEU A 247 -0.12 10.82 6.38
N LEU A 248 -1.21 10.70 5.61
CA LEU A 248 -1.36 11.29 4.28
C LEU A 248 -2.15 12.62 4.39
N LEU A 249 -1.62 13.68 3.80
CA LEU A 249 -2.25 15.01 3.74
C LEU A 249 -2.88 15.25 2.36
N ASP A 250 -3.98 14.56 2.07
CA ASP A 250 -4.69 14.69 0.78
C ASP A 250 -5.74 15.83 0.80
N HIS A 251 -5.27 17.06 1.02
CA HIS A 251 -6.12 18.25 0.94
C HIS A 251 -6.02 18.89 -0.45
N GLN A 252 -7.01 19.70 -0.84
CA GLN A 252 -6.97 20.49 -2.09
C GLN A 252 -5.75 21.44 -2.13
N VAL A 253 -5.35 21.88 -3.32
CA VAL A 253 -4.38 22.98 -3.51
C VAL A 253 -4.91 24.24 -2.81
N GLY A 254 -4.03 24.99 -2.14
CA GLY A 254 -4.40 26.18 -1.36
C GLY A 254 -4.85 25.93 0.09
N ALA A 255 -5.14 24.68 0.48
CA ALA A 255 -5.56 24.34 1.86
C ALA A 255 -4.44 24.48 2.93
N GLY A 256 -3.25 24.91 2.54
CA GLY A 256 -2.09 25.09 3.43
C GLY A 256 -1.42 23.79 3.88
N LYS A 257 -1.33 22.79 3.00
CA LYS A 257 -0.62 21.52 3.28
C LYS A 257 0.83 21.72 3.73
N THR A 258 1.54 22.68 3.12
CA THR A 258 2.91 23.03 3.49
C THR A 258 2.99 23.53 4.93
N LEU A 259 2.14 24.48 5.30
CA LEU A 259 2.09 25.02 6.67
C LEU A 259 1.73 23.93 7.69
N ALA A 260 0.79 23.03 7.36
CA ALA A 260 0.47 21.88 8.20
C ALA A 260 1.68 20.94 8.38
N GLY A 261 2.41 20.64 7.30
CA GLY A 261 3.64 19.84 7.34
C GLY A 261 4.74 20.48 8.20
N ILE A 262 4.94 21.79 8.08
CA ILE A 262 5.88 22.55 8.90
C ILE A 262 5.49 22.46 10.38
N ALA A 263 4.21 22.68 10.71
CA ALA A 263 3.72 22.56 12.08
C ALA A 263 3.90 21.14 12.64
N ILE A 264 3.63 20.09 11.84
CA ILE A 264 3.88 18.69 12.23
C ILE A 264 5.32 18.48 12.67
N VAL A 265 6.28 19.00 11.92
CA VAL A 265 7.71 18.81 12.20
C VAL A 265 8.14 19.62 13.43
N MET A 266 7.82 20.91 13.44
CA MET A 266 8.28 21.82 14.50
C MET A 266 7.67 21.48 15.86
N GLU A 267 6.41 21.08 15.90
CA GLU A 267 5.76 20.69 17.15
C GLU A 267 6.29 19.34 17.67
N GLN A 268 6.62 18.38 16.81
CA GLN A 268 7.31 17.15 17.25
C GLN A 268 8.70 17.42 17.82
N ILE A 269 9.47 18.33 17.20
CA ILE A 269 10.77 18.76 17.70
C ILE A 269 10.61 19.47 19.05
N ARG A 270 9.66 20.39 19.17
CA ARG A 270 9.38 21.13 20.42
C ARG A 270 8.98 20.18 21.55
N MET A 271 8.15 19.19 21.26
CA MET A 271 7.74 18.15 22.21
C MET A 271 8.84 17.10 22.49
N SER A 272 10.03 17.25 21.90
CA SER A 272 11.16 16.31 22.03
C SER A 272 10.84 14.87 21.58
N LEU A 273 9.85 14.69 20.70
CA LEU A 273 9.49 13.39 20.12
C LEU A 273 10.47 12.98 19.02
N ILE A 274 11.00 13.96 18.29
CA ILE A 274 12.03 13.77 17.28
C ILE A 274 13.16 14.78 17.49
N LYS A 275 14.40 14.38 17.16
CA LYS A 275 15.59 15.25 17.28
C LYS A 275 15.94 15.99 15.99
N LYS A 276 15.68 15.36 14.85
CA LYS A 276 15.93 15.86 13.49
C LYS A 276 14.83 15.37 12.57
N ALA A 277 14.47 16.19 11.59
CA ALA A 277 13.54 15.83 10.53
C ALA A 277 14.21 16.02 9.17
N LEU A 278 13.93 15.11 8.24
CA LEU A 278 14.27 15.25 6.83
C LEU A 278 12.97 15.48 6.07
N ILE A 279 12.92 16.50 5.23
CA ILE A 279 11.77 16.81 4.39
C ILE A 279 12.24 16.74 2.95
N LEU A 280 11.64 15.84 2.18
CA LEU A 280 11.92 15.68 0.77
C LEU A 280 10.92 16.50 -0.03
N VAL A 281 11.42 17.39 -0.86
CA VAL A 281 10.64 18.29 -1.70
C VAL A 281 11.15 18.25 -3.13
N PRO A 282 10.28 18.43 -4.15
CA PRO A 282 10.72 18.67 -5.51
C PRO A 282 11.72 19.83 -5.58
N ASN A 283 12.75 19.71 -6.43
CA ASN A 283 13.89 20.64 -6.46
C ASN A 283 13.47 22.12 -6.56
N HIS A 284 12.45 22.42 -7.38
CA HIS A 284 11.99 23.80 -7.61
C HIS A 284 11.23 24.41 -6.41
N LEU A 285 10.93 23.62 -5.36
CA LEU A 285 10.17 24.07 -4.18
C LEU A 285 11.04 24.19 -2.92
N SER A 286 12.32 23.80 -2.95
CA SER A 286 13.17 23.78 -1.75
C SER A 286 13.32 25.15 -1.09
N VAL A 287 13.57 26.19 -1.91
CA VAL A 287 13.68 27.58 -1.45
C VAL A 287 12.35 28.05 -0.85
N GLN A 288 11.23 27.81 -1.54
CA GLN A 288 9.90 28.19 -1.07
C GLN A 288 9.56 27.52 0.28
N TRP A 289 9.93 26.25 0.47
CA TRP A 289 9.75 25.57 1.76
C TRP A 289 10.63 26.17 2.86
N GLY A 290 11.88 26.53 2.55
CA GLY A 290 12.78 27.18 3.51
C GLY A 290 12.25 28.54 3.98
N GLU A 291 11.71 29.34 3.07
CA GLU A 291 11.06 30.61 3.38
C GLU A 291 9.82 30.41 4.24
N GLU A 292 8.97 29.45 3.88
CA GLU A 292 7.77 29.11 4.65
C GLU A 292 8.10 28.62 6.07
N PHE A 293 9.19 27.84 6.24
CA PHE A 293 9.68 27.43 7.55
C PHE A 293 10.03 28.64 8.43
N LYS A 294 10.82 29.58 7.89
CA LYS A 294 11.23 30.78 8.63
C LYS A 294 10.05 31.70 8.91
N ARG A 295 9.10 31.80 7.97
CA ARG A 295 7.88 32.59 8.15
C ARG A 295 6.98 32.04 9.25
N ALA A 296 6.80 30.71 9.28
CA ALA A 296 5.96 30.01 10.25
C ALA A 296 6.62 29.87 11.62
N TYR A 297 7.90 29.52 11.66
CA TYR A 297 8.69 29.32 12.89
C TYR A 297 10.02 30.06 12.75
N PRO A 298 10.08 31.35 13.14
CA PRO A 298 11.27 32.19 12.94
C PRO A 298 12.55 31.66 13.59
N ASN A 299 12.41 30.91 14.68
CA ASN A 299 13.52 30.30 15.42
C ASN A 299 13.91 28.90 14.90
N ALA A 300 13.32 28.43 13.80
CA ALA A 300 13.64 27.12 13.24
C ALA A 300 15.07 27.09 12.70
N ASN A 301 15.86 26.12 13.16
CA ASN A 301 17.19 25.87 12.62
C ASN A 301 17.09 24.92 11.43
N ILE A 302 17.14 25.48 10.21
CA ILE A 302 16.97 24.74 8.96
C ILE A 302 18.28 24.71 8.15
N LEU A 303 18.60 23.53 7.61
CA LEU A 303 19.61 23.36 6.59
C LEU A 303 18.90 23.12 5.26
N ASN A 304 19.03 24.04 4.31
CA ASN A 304 18.45 23.90 2.98
C ASN A 304 19.54 23.52 1.98
N GLY A 305 19.31 22.44 1.22
CA GLY A 305 20.20 22.03 0.14
C GLY A 305 19.89 22.81 -1.13
N GLU A 306 20.67 23.84 -1.45
CA GLU A 306 20.65 24.45 -2.77
C GLU A 306 21.56 23.66 -3.71
N TRP A 307 20.95 22.93 -4.65
CA TRP A 307 21.69 22.32 -5.76
C TRP A 307 21.60 23.27 -6.96
N LYS A 308 22.66 24.04 -7.22
CA LYS A 308 22.81 24.72 -8.50
C LYS A 308 23.19 23.66 -9.53
N MET A 309 22.28 23.36 -10.47
CA MET A 309 22.64 22.71 -11.73
C MET A 309 23.40 23.68 -12.62
#